data_AF-A0A7G8JKS9-F1
#
_entry.id   AF-A0A7G8JKS9-F1
#
_cell.length_a   1.000
_cell.length_b   1.000
_cell.length_c   1.000
_cell.angle_alpha   90.00
_cell.angle_beta   90.00
_cell.angle_gamma   90.00
#
_symmetry.space_group_name_H-M   'P 1'
#
loop_
_entity.id
_entity.type
_entity.pdbx_description
1 polymer ?
#
loop_
_entity_poly.entity_id
_entity_poly.type
_entity_poly.pdbx_seq_one_letter_code
_entity_poly.pdbx_strand_id
1 'polypeptide(L)'
;MASINLLILSFVLSVVALPASQAKEPEPLKFGKCDPIGAVKTLDAGLKKGKSLNDSMLMVIKNKQFDGSNACITFIRETSMEQREAAPYAFKKLWME
;
A
#
# COMPACT_ATOMS: atom_id res chain seq x y z
N MET A 1 16.04 57.26 37.53
CA MET A 1 16.86 56.14 38.05
C MET A 1 15.92 55.05 38.53
N ALA A 2 15.77 54.00 37.73
CA ALA A 2 15.14 52.74 38.11
C ALA A 2 15.85 51.67 37.28
N SER A 3 17.07 51.35 37.70
CA SER A 3 17.76 50.13 37.30
C SER A 3 17.12 48.94 38.01
N ILE A 4 17.35 47.76 37.45
CA ILE A 4 17.14 46.41 38.01
C ILE A 4 15.90 45.71 37.45
N ASN A 5 16.14 44.53 36.84
CA ASN A 5 15.19 43.49 36.41
C ASN A 5 14.76 43.40 34.93
N LEU A 6 15.70 43.47 33.99
CA LEU A 6 15.43 42.94 32.63
C LEU A 6 16.62 42.15 32.05
N LEU A 7 17.29 41.38 32.90
CA LEU A 7 18.45 40.57 32.52
C LEU A 7 18.43 39.16 33.11
N ILE A 8 17.28 38.50 33.28
CA ILE A 8 17.27 37.03 33.47
C ILE A 8 15.99 36.44 32.90
N LEU A 9 15.93 36.24 31.58
CA LEU A 9 15.04 35.23 30.98
C LEU A 9 15.90 34.26 30.17
N SER A 10 16.79 33.59 30.88
CA SER A 10 17.52 32.41 30.43
C SER A 10 16.51 31.26 30.25
N PHE A 11 15.91 31.14 29.07
CA PHE A 11 15.19 29.92 28.68
C PHE A 11 16.20 28.84 28.33
N VAL A 12 16.64 28.14 29.38
CA VAL A 12 17.45 26.93 29.31
C VAL A 12 16.51 25.75 29.06
N LEU A 13 16.78 25.04 27.96
CA LEU A 13 16.38 23.67 27.63
C LEU A 13 14.94 23.24 27.91
N SER A 14 14.18 23.10 26.83
CA SER A 14 13.40 21.88 26.63
C SER A 14 13.52 21.49 25.17
N VAL A 15 14.65 20.83 24.87
CA VAL A 15 14.71 19.86 23.77
C VAL A 15 13.70 18.79 24.15
N VAL A 16 12.44 19.01 23.79
CA VAL A 16 11.48 17.92 23.67
C VAL A 16 12.03 17.10 22.53
N ALA A 17 12.80 16.08 22.90
CA ALA A 17 13.01 14.92 22.06
C ALA A 17 11.61 14.44 21.69
N LEU A 18 11.14 14.87 20.52
CA LEU A 18 10.06 14.19 19.83
C LEU A 18 10.49 12.72 19.85
N PRO A 19 9.70 11.80 20.43
CA PRO A 19 9.98 10.40 20.21
C PRO A 19 9.94 10.26 18.70
N ALA A 20 11.10 10.01 18.09
CA ALA A 20 11.18 9.58 16.72
C ALA A 20 10.33 8.32 16.70
N SER A 21 9.07 8.47 16.27
CA SER A 21 8.16 7.38 16.04
C SER A 21 8.97 6.41 15.21
N GLN A 22 9.35 5.28 15.81
CA GLN A 22 9.85 4.15 15.08
C GLN A 22 8.67 3.62 14.28
N ALA A 23 8.25 4.39 13.27
CA ALA A 23 7.50 3.90 12.15
C ALA A 23 8.46 2.89 11.53
N LYS A 24 8.30 1.63 11.95
CA LYS A 24 8.98 0.47 11.39
C LYS A 24 8.93 0.66 9.88
N GLU A 25 10.09 0.94 9.27
CA GLU A 25 10.14 1.18 7.83
C GLU A 25 9.37 0.04 7.15
N PRO A 26 8.37 0.34 6.31
CA PRO A 26 7.62 -0.70 5.64
C PRO A 26 8.63 -1.61 4.93
N GLU A 27 8.58 -2.92 5.23
CA GLU A 27 9.48 -3.85 4.56
C GLU A 27 9.38 -3.63 3.04
N PRO A 28 10.51 -3.56 2.32
CA PRO A 28 10.50 -3.37 0.88
C PRO A 28 9.58 -4.40 0.23
N LEU A 29 8.64 -3.94 -0.61
CA LEU A 29 7.76 -4.82 -1.37
C LEU A 29 8.62 -5.68 -2.30
N LYS A 30 8.79 -6.94 -1.93
CA LYS A 30 9.53 -7.91 -2.76
C LYS A 30 8.60 -8.43 -3.86
N PHE A 31 8.81 -8.00 -5.09
CA PHE A 31 8.08 -8.50 -6.26
C PHE A 31 8.48 -9.94 -6.63
N GLY A 32 7.66 -10.57 -7.47
CA GLY A 32 7.85 -11.93 -7.98
C GLY A 32 7.88 -11.96 -9.50
N LYS A 33 7.28 -12.99 -10.10
CA LYS A 33 7.06 -13.07 -11.55
C LYS A 33 5.64 -12.61 -11.87
N CYS A 34 5.40 -12.18 -13.11
CA CYS A 34 4.05 -11.96 -13.56
C CYS A 34 3.29 -13.30 -13.67
N ASP A 35 2.26 -13.48 -12.85
CA ASP A 35 1.32 -14.59 -12.91
C ASP A 35 -0.11 -14.03 -13.00
N PRO A 36 -0.59 -13.70 -14.22
CA PRO A 36 -1.90 -13.07 -14.40
C PRO A 36 -3.06 -13.91 -13.89
N ILE A 37 -3.01 -15.23 -14.08
CA ILE A 37 -4.07 -16.16 -13.66
C ILE A 37 -4.13 -16.20 -12.13
N GLY A 38 -2.99 -16.39 -11.48
CA GLY A 38 -2.91 -16.40 -10.03
C GLY A 38 -3.27 -15.05 -9.41
N ALA A 39 -2.84 -13.94 -10.02
CA ALA A 39 -3.15 -12.60 -9.58
C ALA A 39 -4.66 -12.32 -9.64
N VAL A 40 -5.35 -12.68 -10.73
CA VAL A 40 -6.82 -12.53 -10.85
C VAL A 40 -7.54 -13.34 -9.77
N LYS A 41 -7.13 -14.59 -9.52
CA LYS A 41 -7.70 -15.41 -8.44
C LYS A 41 -7.49 -14.79 -7.06
N THR A 42 -6.30 -14.27 -6.79
CA THR A 42 -5.97 -13.60 -5.52
C THR A 42 -6.76 -12.31 -5.35
N LEU A 43 -6.87 -11.50 -6.41
CA LEU A 43 -7.67 -10.27 -6.42
C LEU A 43 -9.14 -10.57 -6.14
N ASP A 44 -9.74 -11.53 -6.85
CA ASP A 44 -11.14 -11.90 -6.67
C ASP A 44 -11.40 -12.38 -5.25
N ALA A 45 -10.53 -13.24 -4.70
CA ALA A 45 -10.66 -13.73 -3.34
C ALA A 45 -10.56 -12.62 -2.28
N GLY A 46 -9.74 -11.58 -2.52
CA GLY A 46 -9.65 -10.41 -1.65
C GLY A 46 -10.91 -9.55 -1.72
N LEU A 47 -11.33 -9.21 -2.93
CA LEU A 47 -12.51 -8.37 -3.20
C LEU A 47 -13.81 -9.02 -2.73
N LYS A 48 -13.95 -10.35 -2.91
CA LYS A 48 -15.07 -11.14 -2.38
C LYS A 48 -15.19 -11.06 -0.86
N LYS A 49 -14.08 -10.85 -0.15
CA LYS A 49 -14.03 -10.66 1.31
C LYS A 49 -14.22 -9.19 1.73
N GLY A 50 -14.57 -8.30 0.79
CA GLY A 50 -14.77 -6.87 1.05
C GLY A 50 -13.50 -6.06 1.19
N LYS A 51 -12.33 -6.60 0.80
CA LYS A 51 -11.07 -5.84 0.81
C LYS A 51 -11.08 -4.77 -0.28
N SER A 52 -10.32 -3.71 -0.07
CA SER A 52 -10.06 -2.73 -1.12
C SER A 52 -9.24 -3.32 -2.27
N LEU A 53 -9.23 -2.65 -3.41
CA LEU A 53 -8.36 -3.03 -4.54
C LEU A 53 -6.89 -3.00 -4.13
N ASN A 54 -6.47 -1.97 -3.37
CA ASN A 54 -5.10 -1.83 -2.89
C ASN A 54 -4.70 -2.98 -1.96
N ASP A 55 -5.56 -3.34 -1.00
CA ASP A 55 -5.29 -4.47 -0.09
C ASP A 55 -5.22 -5.80 -0.83
N SER A 56 -6.08 -5.97 -1.83
CA SER A 56 -6.09 -7.17 -2.68
C SER A 56 -4.82 -7.22 -3.54
N MET A 57 -4.35 -6.09 -4.07
CA MET A 57 -3.09 -6.01 -4.81
C MET A 57 -1.87 -6.27 -3.91
N LEU A 58 -1.90 -5.84 -2.65
CA LEU A 58 -0.85 -6.22 -1.69
C LEU A 58 -0.80 -7.73 -1.47
N MET A 59 -1.94 -8.43 -1.53
CA MET A 59 -1.96 -9.90 -1.48
C MET A 59 -1.30 -10.52 -2.72
N VAL A 60 -1.56 -9.98 -3.91
CA VAL A 60 -0.89 -10.40 -5.17
C VAL A 60 0.64 -10.28 -5.05
N ILE A 61 1.12 -9.14 -4.54
CA ILE A 61 2.55 -8.88 -4.33
C ILE A 61 3.14 -9.86 -3.30
N LYS A 62 2.46 -10.05 -2.17
CA LYS A 62 2.88 -11.01 -1.13
C LYS A 62 2.96 -12.44 -1.67
N ASN A 63 2.06 -12.81 -2.58
CA ASN A 63 2.03 -14.11 -3.26
C ASN A 63 3.04 -14.24 -4.41
N LYS A 64 3.86 -13.21 -4.69
CA LYS A 64 4.86 -13.21 -5.77
C LYS A 64 4.29 -13.35 -7.18
N GLN A 65 3.05 -12.87 -7.37
CA GLN A 65 2.30 -12.95 -8.63
C GLN A 65 2.39 -11.66 -9.47
N PHE A 66 3.13 -10.67 -8.99
CA PHE A 66 3.35 -9.39 -9.66
C PHE A 66 4.84 -9.06 -9.70
N ASP A 67 5.32 -8.63 -10.86
CA ASP A 67 6.73 -8.32 -11.12
C ASP A 67 7.08 -6.82 -11.04
N GLY A 68 6.09 -5.95 -10.78
CA GLY A 68 6.29 -4.49 -10.72
C GLY A 68 6.06 -3.77 -12.05
N SER A 69 5.85 -4.50 -13.16
CA SER A 69 5.74 -3.90 -14.49
C SER A 69 4.30 -3.50 -14.85
N ASN A 70 4.17 -2.42 -15.64
CA ASN A 70 2.89 -2.04 -16.23
C ASN A 70 2.37 -3.12 -17.21
N ALA A 71 3.28 -3.83 -17.89
CA ALA A 71 2.91 -4.95 -18.77
C ALA A 71 2.17 -6.04 -17.98
N CYS A 72 2.64 -6.38 -16.78
CA CYS A 72 1.95 -7.35 -15.95
C CYS A 72 0.56 -6.87 -15.49
N ILE A 73 0.39 -5.58 -15.20
CA ILE A 73 -0.93 -5.01 -14.90
C ILE A 73 -1.88 -5.20 -16.08
N THR A 74 -1.42 -4.93 -17.31
CA THR A 74 -2.21 -5.15 -18.53
C THR A 74 -2.65 -6.61 -18.65
N PHE A 75 -1.73 -7.56 -18.49
CA PHE A 75 -2.07 -8.98 -18.56
C PHE A 75 -3.05 -9.41 -17.47
N ILE A 76 -2.93 -8.89 -16.24
CA ILE A 76 -3.89 -9.15 -15.16
C ILE A 76 -5.28 -8.65 -15.55
N ARG A 77 -5.38 -7.43 -16.12
CA ARG A 77 -6.66 -6.86 -16.57
C ARG A 77 -7.27 -7.69 -17.70
N GLU A 78 -6.50 -8.04 -18.71
CA GLU A 78 -6.95 -8.88 -19.84
C GLU A 78 -7.41 -10.26 -19.37
N THR A 79 -6.60 -10.93 -18.54
CA THR A 79 -6.96 -12.22 -17.92
C THR A 79 -8.24 -12.12 -17.10
N SER A 80 -8.49 -10.98 -16.45
CA SER A 80 -9.74 -10.74 -15.72
C SER A 80 -10.96 -10.59 -16.64
N MET A 81 -10.81 -10.10 -17.88
CA MET A 81 -11.88 -10.10 -18.88
C MET A 81 -12.22 -11.52 -19.34
N GLU A 82 -11.19 -12.33 -19.58
CA GLU A 82 -11.34 -13.73 -19.99
C GLU A 82 -11.99 -14.56 -18.89
N GLN A 83 -11.61 -14.33 -17.63
CA GLN A 83 -12.13 -15.04 -16.47
C GLN A 83 -13.34 -14.36 -15.81
N ARG A 84 -14.05 -13.46 -16.50
CA ARG A 84 -15.15 -12.66 -15.92
C ARG A 84 -16.23 -13.45 -15.19
N GLU A 85 -16.51 -14.68 -15.63
CA GLU A 85 -17.49 -15.57 -14.99
C GLU A 85 -16.91 -16.29 -13.76
N ALA A 86 -15.62 -16.65 -13.81
CA ALA A 86 -14.94 -17.37 -12.73
C ALA A 86 -14.42 -16.43 -11.61
N ALA A 87 -14.14 -15.18 -11.93
CA ALA A 87 -13.60 -14.14 -11.05
C ALA A 87 -14.41 -12.83 -11.18
N PRO A 88 -15.72 -12.84 -10.84
CA PRO A 88 -16.62 -11.73 -11.12
C PRO A 88 -16.33 -10.47 -10.30
N TYR A 89 -15.76 -10.60 -9.10
CA TYR A 89 -15.41 -9.44 -8.27
C TYR A 89 -14.17 -8.74 -8.82
N ALA A 90 -13.17 -9.50 -9.26
CA ALA A 90 -11.99 -8.94 -9.93
C ALA A 90 -12.39 -8.23 -11.23
N PHE A 91 -13.20 -8.89 -12.07
CA PHE A 91 -13.71 -8.31 -13.31
C PHE A 91 -14.46 -7.00 -13.06
N LYS A 92 -15.45 -7.02 -12.16
CA LYS A 92 -16.23 -5.83 -11.80
C LYS A 92 -15.31 -4.69 -11.38
N LYS A 93 -14.37 -4.96 -10.47
CA LYS A 93 -13.52 -3.92 -9.90
C LYS A 93 -12.50 -3.35 -10.88
N LEU A 94 -12.05 -4.13 -11.85
CA LEU A 94 -11.02 -3.69 -12.80
C LEU A 94 -11.60 -3.02 -14.05
N TRP A 95 -12.85 -3.34 -14.42
CA TRP A 95 -13.41 -2.96 -15.72
C TRP A 95 -14.72 -2.17 -15.66
N MET A 96 -15.49 -2.29 -14.58
CA MET A 96 -16.80 -1.65 -14.46
C MET A 96 -16.83 -0.52 -13.42
N GLU A 97 -15.76 -0.37 -12.62
CA GLU A 97 -15.56 0.66 -11.60
C GLU A 97 -14.26 1.43 -11.87
#